data_AF-A0A8H5GYV2-F1
#
_entry.id   AF-A0A8H5GYV2-F1
#
_cell.length_a   1.000
_cell.length_b   1.000
_cell.length_c   1.000
_cell.angle_alpha   90.00
_cell.angle_beta   90.00
_cell.angle_gamma   90.00
#
_symmetry.space_group_name_H-M   'P 1'
#
loop_
_entity.id
_entity.type
_entity.pdbx_description
1 polymer ?
#
loop_
_entity_poly.entity_id
_entity_poly.type
_entity_poly.pdbx_seq_one_letter_code
_entity_poly.pdbx_strand_id
1 'polypeptide(L)'
;MSQLSPFPLALLELIDENGSVDNPPLGMAKRSGVQTSSYNVPAHRLLHALIEHAPSPDTMAREFLEVLMACRIKDVEESVRTVLDGTCTNAPQDWGASMHQLLEGSYGDLTSLKDLSSHYLSHLVIAFRNPGGKKTPQDSIHPTPTIVRIEQIDELLEKATVKRSQSALKDLARFHLFAGGQRLMSGATQTHAAIGMFTGRALDADFVLQHINHPNNALNLETNAHDSMDKHLAWGIEATFSDTQWRYYFRVVRDDLISPYIKLAEGDEIIFGKGEGGKLVKPPDPTICNLHLAISRVSYASGTSEVFDQFLDDDDESPSQVPVYFGSPFVSDETLMRKLEVVAY
;
A
#
# COMPACT_ATOMS: atom_id res chain seq x y z
N MET A 1 13.49 3.99 24.44
CA MET A 1 13.42 5.02 23.37
C MET A 1 12.08 5.71 23.53
N SER A 2 12.05 7.04 23.47
CA SER A 2 10.78 7.79 23.50
C SER A 2 9.95 7.44 22.28
N GLN A 3 8.67 7.12 22.47
CA GLN A 3 7.72 6.95 21.38
C GLN A 3 7.52 8.31 20.70
N LEU A 4 7.70 8.36 19.38
CA LEU A 4 7.56 9.58 18.58
C LEU A 4 6.11 9.79 18.16
N SER A 5 5.38 8.72 17.88
CA SER A 5 4.02 8.78 17.33
C SER A 5 3.00 9.60 18.12
N PRO A 6 3.03 9.70 19.47
CA PRO A 6 2.04 10.50 20.19
C PRO A 6 2.06 12.00 19.84
N PHE A 7 3.22 12.54 19.46
CA PHE A 7 3.37 13.97 19.15
C PHE A 7 2.64 14.39 17.87
N PRO A 8 2.96 13.83 16.69
CA PRO A 8 2.25 14.18 15.47
C PRO A 8 0.78 13.77 15.50
N LEU A 9 0.41 12.69 16.20
CA LEU A 9 -1.01 12.33 16.37
C LEU A 9 -1.78 13.43 17.12
N ALA A 10 -1.26 13.92 18.25
CA ALA A 10 -1.90 15.02 19.00
C ALA A 10 -2.04 16.30 18.16
N LEU A 11 -1.05 16.62 17.32
CA LEU A 11 -1.16 17.75 16.39
C LEU A 11 -2.25 17.52 15.32
N LEU A 12 -2.28 16.34 14.70
CA LEU A 12 -3.22 16.02 13.63
C LEU A 12 -4.67 15.91 14.14
N GLU A 13 -4.87 15.43 15.37
CA GLU A 13 -6.16 15.42 16.06
C GLU A 13 -6.71 16.84 16.22
N LEU A 14 -5.91 17.77 16.73
CA LEU A 14 -6.29 19.19 16.85
C LEU A 14 -6.58 19.86 15.49
N ILE A 15 -5.84 19.49 14.44
CA ILE A 15 -6.08 19.99 13.08
C ILE A 15 -7.43 19.50 12.54
N ASP A 16 -7.81 18.24 12.81
CA ASP A 16 -9.10 17.68 12.38
C ASP A 16 -10.26 18.33 13.14
N GLU A 17 -10.14 18.50 14.46
CA GLU A 17 -11.17 19.13 15.30
C GLU A 17 -11.48 20.59 14.92
N ASN A 18 -10.46 21.34 14.50
CA ASN A 18 -10.60 22.75 14.11
C ASN A 18 -10.81 22.95 12.60
N GLY A 19 -10.71 21.88 11.82
CA GLY A 19 -10.80 21.91 10.36
C GLY A 19 -12.23 22.05 9.84
N SER A 20 -12.40 22.78 8.73
CA SER A 20 -13.62 22.69 7.93
C SER A 20 -13.51 21.54 6.93
N VAL A 21 -14.60 20.78 6.76
CA VAL A 21 -14.69 19.71 5.75
C VAL A 21 -14.45 20.26 4.33
N ASP A 22 -14.97 21.45 4.04
CA ASP A 22 -14.89 22.08 2.71
C ASP A 22 -13.51 22.69 2.43
N ASN A 23 -12.74 23.01 3.48
CA ASN A 23 -11.43 23.62 3.36
C ASN A 23 -10.50 23.07 4.45
N PRO A 24 -10.00 21.83 4.27
CA PRO A 24 -9.16 21.19 5.26
C PRO A 24 -7.86 21.97 5.48
N PRO A 25 -7.37 22.12 6.72
CA PRO A 25 -6.23 23.00 7.01
C PRO A 25 -4.93 22.66 6.27
N LEU A 26 -4.69 21.36 6.02
CA LEU A 26 -3.53 20.88 5.24
C LEU A 26 -3.84 20.70 3.74
N GLY A 27 -5.02 21.11 3.29
CA GLY A 27 -5.51 20.88 1.94
C GLY A 27 -5.96 19.44 1.68
N MET A 28 -6.24 19.16 0.40
CA MET A 28 -6.62 17.83 -0.07
C MET A 28 -5.38 17.08 -0.56
N ALA A 29 -5.18 15.86 -0.06
CA ALA A 29 -4.31 14.89 -0.70
C ALA A 29 -4.96 14.49 -2.03
N LYS A 30 -4.16 14.56 -3.10
CA LYS A 30 -4.60 14.22 -4.44
C LYS A 30 -3.73 13.11 -4.98
N ARG A 31 -4.25 12.39 -5.96
CA ARG A 31 -3.43 11.47 -6.72
C ARG A 31 -2.27 12.18 -7.43
N SER A 32 -1.07 11.67 -7.25
CA SER A 32 0.16 12.15 -7.88
C SER A 32 0.10 11.98 -9.40
N GLY A 33 0.50 13.02 -10.14
CA GLY A 33 0.60 12.99 -11.60
C GLY A 33 -0.67 13.33 -12.36
N VAL A 34 -1.74 13.75 -11.66
CA VAL A 34 -3.05 14.05 -12.27
C VAL A 34 -3.51 15.47 -11.94
N GLN A 35 -4.08 16.19 -12.92
CA GLN A 35 -4.59 17.54 -12.69
C GLN A 35 -5.91 17.55 -11.90
N THR A 36 -6.80 16.61 -12.19
CA THR A 36 -8.07 16.40 -11.52
C THR A 36 -8.13 14.97 -11.02
N SER A 37 -8.14 14.79 -9.70
CA SER A 37 -8.35 13.48 -9.10
C SER A 37 -9.77 13.41 -8.57
N SER A 38 -10.43 12.28 -8.77
CA SER A 38 -11.65 11.94 -8.05
C SER A 38 -11.34 11.37 -6.66
N TYR A 39 -10.12 10.88 -6.45
CA TYR A 39 -9.57 10.39 -5.19
C TYR A 39 -9.00 11.55 -4.37
N ASN A 40 -9.87 12.42 -3.85
CA ASN A 40 -9.45 13.49 -2.95
C ASN A 40 -9.84 13.13 -1.51
N VAL A 41 -8.87 13.19 -0.60
CA VAL A 41 -9.14 13.08 0.84
C VAL A 41 -8.43 14.19 1.61
N PRO A 42 -8.95 14.65 2.76
CA PRO A 42 -8.25 15.60 3.61
C PRO A 42 -6.87 15.08 4.00
N ALA A 43 -5.82 15.87 3.74
CA ALA A 43 -4.44 15.44 3.94
C ALA A 43 -4.13 15.05 5.40
N HIS A 44 -4.66 15.82 6.36
CA HIS A 44 -4.45 15.56 7.79
C HIS A 44 -5.06 14.22 8.25
N ARG A 45 -6.25 13.85 7.75
CA ARG A 45 -6.89 12.56 8.08
C ARG A 45 -6.07 11.38 7.57
N LEU A 46 -5.56 11.49 6.34
CA LEU A 46 -4.70 10.46 5.77
C LEU A 46 -3.40 10.33 6.55
N LEU A 47 -2.73 11.44 6.90
CA LEU A 47 -1.52 11.40 7.71
C LEU A 47 -1.76 10.83 9.11
N HIS A 48 -2.90 11.18 9.73
CA HIS A 48 -3.29 10.63 11.03
C HIS A 48 -3.43 9.12 10.94
N ALA A 49 -4.25 8.64 9.99
CA ALA A 49 -4.49 7.22 9.76
C ALA A 49 -3.20 6.46 9.45
N LEU A 50 -2.29 7.04 8.65
CA LEU A 50 -0.98 6.44 8.34
C LEU A 50 -0.13 6.23 9.59
N ILE A 51 -0.06 7.22 10.48
CA ILE A 51 0.75 7.10 11.71
C ILE A 51 0.09 6.12 12.69
N GLU A 52 -1.24 6.20 12.85
CA GLU A 52 -1.99 5.38 13.79
C GLU A 52 -1.97 3.89 13.44
N HIS A 53 -2.09 3.57 12.15
CA HIS A 53 -2.25 2.19 11.70
C HIS A 53 -1.01 1.58 11.04
N ALA A 54 0.08 2.33 10.90
CA ALA A 54 1.33 1.79 10.39
C ALA A 54 1.84 0.61 11.25
N PRO A 55 2.41 -0.45 10.63
CA PRO A 55 3.18 -1.45 11.36
C PRO A 55 4.37 -0.87 12.13
N SER A 56 4.90 0.29 11.68
CA SER A 56 5.91 1.06 12.40
C SER A 56 5.48 2.53 12.59
N PRO A 57 4.62 2.82 13.59
CA PRO A 57 4.10 4.17 13.83
C PRO A 57 5.19 5.22 14.02
N ASP A 58 6.28 4.87 14.72
CA ASP A 58 7.39 5.80 14.97
C ASP A 58 8.21 6.12 13.71
N THR A 59 8.26 5.21 12.73
CA THR A 59 8.89 5.49 11.42
C THR A 59 8.05 6.51 10.64
N MET A 60 6.74 6.31 10.59
CA MET A 60 5.82 7.26 9.95
C MET A 60 5.78 8.61 10.65
N ALA A 61 5.76 8.60 11.99
CA ALA A 61 5.83 9.81 12.81
C ALA A 61 7.10 10.60 12.54
N ARG A 62 8.25 9.93 12.45
CA ARG A 62 9.54 10.56 12.11
C ARG A 62 9.49 11.19 10.73
N GLU A 63 9.00 10.49 9.72
CA GLU A 63 8.90 11.03 8.35
C GLU A 63 8.00 12.26 8.30
N PHE A 64 6.84 12.22 8.96
CA PHE A 64 5.97 13.38 9.10
C PHE A 64 6.70 14.58 9.74
N LEU A 65 7.41 14.36 10.85
CA LEU A 65 8.13 15.41 11.56
C LEU A 65 9.27 15.99 10.70
N GLU A 66 10.01 15.15 9.97
CA GLU A 66 11.07 15.59 9.06
C GLU A 66 10.50 16.45 7.91
N VAL A 67 9.34 16.09 7.35
CA VAL A 67 8.65 16.89 6.34
C VAL A 67 8.09 18.19 6.94
N LEU A 68 7.58 18.16 8.17
CA LEU A 68 7.11 19.35 8.89
C LEU A 68 8.26 20.36 9.13
N MET A 69 9.47 19.88 9.46
CA MET A 69 10.66 20.76 9.51
C MET A 69 10.97 21.38 8.14
N ALA A 70 10.74 20.66 7.05
CA ALA A 70 11.02 21.13 5.70
C ALA A 70 10.09 22.28 5.24
N CYS A 71 9.00 22.56 5.96
CA CYS A 71 8.12 23.71 5.73
C CYS A 71 8.77 25.07 6.09
N ARG A 72 9.99 25.08 6.65
CA ARG A 72 10.81 26.29 6.92
C ARG A 72 10.14 27.33 7.84
N ILE A 73 9.26 26.89 8.72
CA ILE A 73 8.72 27.74 9.80
C ILE A 73 9.68 27.59 10.99
N LYS A 74 10.43 28.65 11.31
CA LYS A 74 11.57 28.58 12.25
C LYS A 74 11.20 27.99 13.61
N ASP A 75 10.11 28.46 14.21
CA ASP A 75 9.68 28.04 15.55
C ASP A 75 9.16 26.59 15.55
N VAL A 76 8.52 26.16 14.47
CA VAL A 76 8.11 24.76 14.22
C VAL A 76 9.35 23.88 14.10
N GLU A 77 10.36 24.30 13.33
CA GLU A 77 11.60 23.53 13.14
C GLU A 77 12.35 23.30 14.45
N GLU A 78 12.46 24.33 15.28
CA GLU A 78 13.07 24.22 16.62
C GLU A 78 12.29 23.26 17.51
N SER A 79 10.97 23.43 17.58
CA SER A 79 10.08 22.57 18.37
C SER A 79 10.14 21.10 17.94
N VAL A 80 10.05 20.82 16.63
CA VAL A 80 10.14 19.46 16.08
C VAL A 80 11.51 18.82 16.36
N ARG A 81 12.59 19.59 16.26
CA ARG A 81 13.94 19.10 16.58
C ARG A 81 14.04 18.59 18.02
N THR A 82 13.43 19.29 18.98
CA THR A 82 13.41 18.81 20.38
C THR A 82 12.71 17.45 20.52
N VAL A 83 11.66 17.19 19.75
CA VAL A 83 10.95 15.90 19.74
C VAL A 83 11.81 14.82 19.11
N LEU A 84 12.42 15.09 17.95
CA LEU A 84 13.28 14.14 17.24
C LEU A 84 14.54 13.77 18.04
N ASP A 85 15.10 14.71 18.78
CA ASP A 85 16.28 14.52 19.64
C ASP A 85 15.91 13.89 21.00
N GLY A 86 14.62 13.72 21.30
CA GLY A 86 14.15 13.18 22.58
C GLY A 86 14.40 14.13 23.76
N THR A 87 14.56 15.43 23.50
CA THR A 87 14.78 16.48 24.51
C THR A 87 13.52 17.27 24.85
N CYS A 88 12.41 17.04 24.13
CA CYS A 88 11.12 17.65 24.40
C CYS A 88 10.60 17.24 25.78
N THR A 89 10.31 18.24 26.63
CA THR A 89 9.76 18.03 27.98
C THR A 89 8.24 18.16 28.05
N ASN A 90 7.62 18.64 26.97
CA ASN A 90 6.18 18.88 26.92
C ASN A 90 5.44 17.54 26.75
N ALA A 91 4.24 17.44 27.34
CA ALA A 91 3.35 16.34 27.00
C ALA A 91 2.95 16.44 25.52
N PRO A 92 2.66 15.32 24.82
CA PRO A 92 2.28 15.34 23.41
C PRO A 92 1.13 16.29 23.09
N GLN A 93 0.13 16.38 23.98
CA GLN A 93 -1.02 17.27 23.81
C GLN A 93 -0.65 18.76 23.93
N ASP A 94 0.19 19.12 24.91
CA ASP A 94 0.68 20.50 25.06
C ASP A 94 1.57 20.92 23.87
N TRP A 95 2.38 19.97 23.38
CA TRP A 95 3.18 20.16 22.18
C TRP A 95 2.28 20.34 20.95
N GLY A 96 1.28 19.48 20.75
CA GLY A 96 0.31 19.57 19.65
C GLY A 96 -0.41 20.91 19.63
N ALA A 97 -0.90 21.38 20.77
CA ALA A 97 -1.58 22.68 20.90
C ALA A 97 -0.64 23.85 20.56
N SER A 98 0.60 23.80 21.06
CA SER A 98 1.61 24.83 20.75
C SER A 98 1.93 24.85 19.25
N MET A 99 2.10 23.68 18.64
CA MET A 99 2.37 23.54 17.22
C MET A 99 1.19 24.01 16.36
N HIS A 100 -0.04 23.70 16.75
CA HIS A 100 -1.24 24.17 16.06
C HIS A 100 -1.29 25.70 16.02
N GLN A 101 -1.08 26.36 17.17
CA GLN A 101 -1.03 27.82 17.25
C GLN A 101 0.09 28.42 16.38
N LEU A 102 1.27 27.78 16.36
CA LEU A 102 2.38 28.22 15.51
C LEU A 102 2.02 28.10 14.01
N LEU A 103 1.33 27.04 13.62
CA LEU A 103 0.89 26.83 12.24
C LEU A 103 -0.21 27.81 11.83
N GLU A 104 -1.18 28.10 12.70
CA GLU A 104 -2.23 29.10 12.44
C GLU A 104 -1.68 30.52 12.34
N GLY A 105 -0.70 30.87 13.18
CA GLY A 105 -0.06 32.19 13.19
C GLY A 105 0.93 32.41 12.04
N SER A 106 1.34 31.34 11.36
CA SER A 106 2.35 31.39 10.29
C SER A 106 1.70 31.27 8.92
N TYR A 107 2.01 32.19 8.00
CA TYR A 107 1.71 32.04 6.57
C TYR A 107 2.67 31.05 5.88
N GLY A 108 3.06 29.99 6.58
CA GLY A 108 4.03 29.00 6.11
C GLY A 108 3.47 28.15 4.97
N ASP A 109 4.33 27.72 4.07
CA ASP A 109 3.96 26.81 2.98
C ASP A 109 3.90 25.37 3.51
N LEU A 110 2.68 24.85 3.66
CA LEU A 110 2.42 23.45 4.08
C LEU A 110 2.33 22.48 2.89
N THR A 111 2.73 22.92 1.68
CA THR A 111 2.67 22.09 0.48
C THR A 111 3.42 20.77 0.64
N SER A 112 4.54 20.74 1.37
CA SER A 112 5.30 19.50 1.59
C SER A 112 4.51 18.42 2.35
N LEU A 113 3.66 18.80 3.32
CA LEU A 113 2.79 17.84 4.04
C LEU A 113 1.67 17.32 3.15
N LYS A 114 1.09 18.20 2.33
CA LYS A 114 0.10 17.82 1.33
C LYS A 114 0.69 16.86 0.29
N ASP A 115 1.92 17.11 -0.15
CA ASP A 115 2.63 16.28 -1.12
C ASP A 115 2.99 14.91 -0.52
N LEU A 116 3.40 14.86 0.75
CA LEU A 116 3.60 13.62 1.50
C LEU A 116 2.30 12.79 1.55
N SER A 117 1.18 13.44 1.88
CA SER A 117 -0.14 12.80 1.91
C SER A 117 -0.53 12.27 0.53
N SER A 118 -0.33 13.08 -0.51
CA SER A 118 -0.61 12.73 -1.91
C SER A 118 0.24 11.55 -2.39
N HIS A 119 1.50 11.50 -1.95
CA HIS A 119 2.41 10.39 -2.20
C HIS A 119 1.86 9.09 -1.62
N TYR A 120 1.54 9.05 -0.32
CA TYR A 120 1.00 7.84 0.32
C TYR A 120 -0.39 7.46 -0.18
N LEU A 121 -1.25 8.43 -0.49
CA LEU A 121 -2.54 8.15 -1.13
C LEU A 121 -2.34 7.37 -2.43
N SER A 122 -1.41 7.83 -3.27
CA SER A 122 -1.17 7.24 -4.59
C SER A 122 -0.45 5.91 -4.53
N HIS A 123 0.62 5.86 -3.74
CA HIS A 123 1.60 4.79 -3.74
C HIS A 123 1.36 3.72 -2.67
N LEU A 124 0.45 3.97 -1.74
CA LEU A 124 0.03 2.98 -0.74
C LEU A 124 -1.46 2.66 -0.89
N VAL A 125 -2.34 3.65 -0.70
CA VAL A 125 -3.78 3.38 -0.58
C VAL A 125 -4.44 3.01 -1.92
N ILE A 126 -4.32 3.88 -2.93
CA ILE A 126 -4.82 3.61 -4.30
C ILE A 126 -4.10 2.40 -4.89
N ALA A 127 -2.81 2.28 -4.61
CA ALA A 127 -2.00 1.18 -5.10
C ALA A 127 -2.55 -0.18 -4.64
N PHE A 128 -2.83 -0.34 -3.34
CA PHE A 128 -3.36 -1.59 -2.80
C PHE A 128 -4.79 -1.88 -3.21
N ARG A 129 -5.60 -0.84 -3.45
CA ARG A 129 -6.98 -1.03 -3.90
C ARG A 129 -7.06 -1.61 -5.33
N ASN A 130 -6.12 -1.24 -6.20
CA ASN A 130 -6.09 -1.62 -7.62
C ASN A 130 -7.46 -1.44 -8.34
N PRO A 131 -8.06 -0.22 -8.33
CA PRO A 131 -9.45 0.03 -8.72
C PRO A 131 -9.75 -0.06 -10.24
N GLY A 132 -8.95 -0.75 -11.04
CA GLY A 132 -9.16 -0.77 -12.50
C GLY A 132 -8.16 -1.60 -13.31
N GLY A 133 -7.36 -2.45 -12.66
CA GLY A 133 -6.72 -3.54 -13.38
C GLY A 133 -7.73 -4.65 -13.62
N LYS A 134 -7.73 -5.29 -14.81
CA LYS A 134 -8.39 -6.60 -14.95
C LYS A 134 -8.01 -7.45 -13.73
N LYS A 135 -9.01 -7.91 -12.97
CA LYS A 135 -8.84 -9.00 -11.99
C LYS A 135 -7.95 -10.03 -12.68
N THR A 136 -6.91 -10.47 -11.98
CA THR A 136 -5.98 -11.48 -12.48
C THR A 136 -6.80 -12.48 -13.26
N PRO A 137 -6.60 -12.66 -14.58
CA PRO A 137 -7.38 -13.66 -15.30
C PRO A 137 -7.29 -14.95 -14.49
N GLN A 138 -8.40 -15.68 -14.33
CA GLN A 138 -8.33 -17.04 -13.75
C GLN A 138 -7.30 -17.89 -14.52
N ASP A 139 -7.03 -17.52 -15.77
CA ASP A 139 -5.81 -17.82 -16.51
C ASP A 139 -4.70 -16.81 -16.18
N SER A 140 -4.17 -16.85 -14.95
CA SER A 140 -2.99 -16.06 -14.63
C SER A 140 -1.86 -16.59 -15.52
N ILE A 141 -1.51 -15.81 -16.53
CA ILE A 141 -0.27 -15.95 -17.31
C ILE A 141 0.90 -15.38 -16.48
N HIS A 142 0.86 -15.51 -15.16
CA HIS A 142 2.02 -15.24 -14.32
C HIS A 142 3.15 -16.17 -14.78
N PRO A 143 4.40 -15.70 -14.90
CA PRO A 143 5.53 -16.49 -15.37
C PRO A 143 5.98 -17.50 -14.30
N THR A 144 5.12 -18.42 -13.89
CA THR A 144 5.58 -19.80 -14.01
C THR A 144 5.84 -19.95 -15.50
N PRO A 145 7.07 -20.28 -15.95
CA PRO A 145 7.33 -20.46 -17.37
C PRO A 145 6.22 -21.36 -17.90
N THR A 146 5.34 -20.80 -18.73
CA THR A 146 4.27 -21.56 -19.36
C THR A 146 4.96 -22.79 -19.96
N ILE A 147 4.40 -23.99 -19.83
CA ILE A 147 5.02 -25.20 -20.42
C ILE A 147 5.42 -24.93 -21.89
N VAL A 148 4.61 -24.13 -22.59
CA VAL A 148 4.84 -23.56 -23.93
C VAL A 148 6.12 -22.70 -24.04
N ARG A 149 6.48 -21.89 -23.03
CA ARG A 149 7.72 -21.09 -23.00
C ARG A 149 8.95 -21.92 -22.64
N ILE A 150 8.82 -22.98 -21.85
CA ILE A 150 9.92 -23.94 -21.60
C ILE A 150 10.23 -24.68 -22.90
N GLU A 151 9.21 -25.19 -23.58
CA GLU A 151 9.36 -25.86 -24.88
C GLU A 151 10.00 -24.94 -25.95
N GLN A 152 9.63 -23.65 -25.96
CA GLN A 152 10.27 -22.67 -26.85
C GLN A 152 11.71 -22.35 -26.47
N ILE A 153 12.04 -22.29 -25.18
CA ILE A 153 13.43 -22.09 -24.71
C ILE A 153 14.27 -23.32 -25.04
N ASP A 154 13.75 -24.53 -24.85
CA ASP A 154 14.42 -25.78 -25.19
C ASP A 154 14.62 -25.90 -26.71
N GLU A 155 13.61 -25.53 -27.51
CA GLU A 155 13.74 -25.49 -28.97
C GLU A 155 14.77 -24.45 -29.44
N LEU A 156 14.81 -23.27 -28.80
CA LEU A 156 15.80 -22.24 -29.09
C LEU A 156 17.20 -22.66 -28.63
N LEU A 157 17.32 -23.34 -27.49
CA LEU A 157 18.58 -23.90 -26.98
C LEU A 157 19.09 -24.99 -27.92
N GLU A 158 18.24 -25.90 -28.38
CA GLU A 158 18.60 -26.92 -29.37
C GLU A 158 19.05 -26.28 -30.69
N LYS A 159 18.30 -25.29 -31.21
CA LYS A 159 18.67 -24.54 -32.43
C LYS A 159 20.00 -23.78 -32.25
N ALA A 160 20.26 -23.22 -31.07
CA ALA A 160 21.49 -22.48 -30.80
C ALA A 160 22.69 -23.42 -30.62
N THR A 161 22.54 -24.54 -29.92
CA THR A 161 23.64 -25.47 -29.58
C THR A 161 23.93 -26.48 -30.68
N VAL A 162 22.89 -27.15 -31.20
CA VAL A 162 23.02 -28.20 -32.21
C VAL A 162 23.14 -27.59 -33.60
N LYS A 163 22.27 -26.63 -33.93
CA LYS A 163 22.23 -26.01 -35.27
C LYS A 163 23.08 -24.74 -35.38
N ARG A 164 23.77 -24.33 -34.30
CA ARG A 164 24.66 -23.15 -34.23
C ARG A 164 24.01 -21.86 -34.74
N SER A 165 22.69 -21.74 -34.54
CA SER A 165 21.92 -20.60 -35.04
C SER A 165 22.19 -19.35 -34.20
N GLN A 166 22.89 -18.37 -34.79
CA GLN A 166 23.12 -17.08 -34.14
C GLN A 166 21.84 -16.26 -33.92
N SER A 167 20.82 -16.42 -34.77
CA SER A 167 19.53 -15.75 -34.54
C SER A 167 18.83 -16.35 -33.33
N ALA A 168 18.83 -17.67 -33.19
CA ALA A 168 18.30 -18.34 -32.00
C ALA A 168 19.06 -17.92 -30.73
N LEU A 169 20.39 -17.79 -30.80
CA LEU A 169 21.21 -17.28 -29.69
C LEU A 169 20.88 -15.82 -29.33
N LYS A 170 20.63 -14.97 -30.34
CA LYS A 170 20.21 -13.57 -30.13
C LYS A 170 18.81 -13.49 -29.51
N ASP A 171 17.90 -14.37 -29.93
CA ASP A 171 16.55 -14.42 -29.36
C ASP A 171 16.57 -15.03 -27.95
N LEU A 172 17.43 -16.02 -27.67
CA LEU A 172 17.72 -16.50 -26.31
C LEU A 172 18.31 -15.40 -25.43
N ALA A 173 19.26 -14.62 -25.96
CA ALA A 173 19.83 -13.47 -25.27
C ALA A 173 18.79 -12.37 -25.05
N ARG A 174 17.84 -12.16 -25.98
CA ARG A 174 16.68 -11.27 -25.76
C ARG A 174 15.76 -11.82 -24.69
N PHE A 175 15.44 -13.11 -24.69
CA PHE A 175 14.69 -13.76 -23.62
C PHE A 175 15.38 -13.60 -22.26
N HIS A 176 16.70 -13.76 -22.20
CA HIS A 176 17.49 -13.51 -20.99
C HIS A 176 17.68 -12.03 -20.67
N LEU A 177 17.59 -11.12 -21.64
CA LEU A 177 17.61 -9.67 -21.38
C LEU A 177 16.24 -9.17 -20.90
N PHE A 178 15.14 -9.80 -21.32
CA PHE A 178 13.79 -9.53 -20.83
C PHE A 178 13.46 -10.28 -19.52
N ALA A 179 14.09 -11.43 -19.25
CA ALA A 179 13.92 -12.21 -18.02
C ALA A 179 15.07 -12.03 -17.00
N GLY A 180 16.21 -11.45 -17.41
CA GLY A 180 17.43 -11.35 -16.60
C GLY A 180 18.33 -10.16 -16.99
N GLY A 181 17.79 -9.16 -17.68
CA GLY A 181 18.52 -7.98 -18.17
C GLY A 181 17.82 -6.67 -17.92
N GLN A 182 17.10 -6.54 -16.81
CA GLN A 182 17.33 -5.36 -16.00
C GLN A 182 18.42 -5.77 -15.00
N ARG A 183 19.60 -5.17 -15.14
CA ARG A 183 20.29 -4.66 -13.95
C ARG A 183 19.18 -4.14 -13.04
N LEU A 184 19.07 -4.68 -11.82
CA LEU A 184 18.44 -4.01 -10.70
C LEU A 184 18.73 -2.52 -10.83
N MET A 185 17.78 -1.78 -11.41
CA MET A 185 17.68 -0.36 -11.17
C MET A 185 17.44 -0.34 -9.68
N SER A 186 18.50 -0.10 -8.92
CA SER A 186 18.51 0.04 -7.47
C SER A 186 17.67 1.24 -6.99
N GLY A 187 16.74 1.73 -7.82
CA GLY A 187 15.70 2.64 -7.42
C GLY A 187 14.45 1.80 -7.18
N ALA A 188 14.18 1.49 -5.91
CA ALA A 188 12.85 1.09 -5.49
C ALA A 188 11.83 2.03 -6.14
N THR A 189 10.76 1.49 -6.73
CA THR A 189 9.70 2.37 -7.26
C THR A 189 9.10 3.18 -6.11
N GLN A 190 8.41 4.28 -6.41
CA GLN A 190 7.79 5.11 -5.37
C GLN A 190 6.83 4.29 -4.49
N THR A 191 6.14 3.32 -5.08
CA THR A 191 5.30 2.33 -4.38
C THR A 191 6.09 1.46 -3.40
N HIS A 192 7.22 0.89 -3.84
CA HIS A 192 8.06 0.09 -2.94
C HIS A 192 8.68 0.93 -1.83
N ALA A 193 9.05 2.17 -2.11
CA ALA A 193 9.56 3.11 -1.11
C ALA A 193 8.49 3.45 -0.06
N ALA A 194 7.26 3.73 -0.49
CA ALA A 194 6.13 3.99 0.40
C ALA A 194 5.82 2.78 1.29
N ILE A 195 5.76 1.57 0.73
CA ILE A 195 5.56 0.32 1.50
C ILE A 195 6.71 0.13 2.50
N GLY A 196 7.95 0.32 2.05
CA GLY A 196 9.14 0.20 2.90
C GLY A 196 9.11 1.18 4.07
N MET A 197 8.76 2.44 3.85
CA MET A 197 8.65 3.43 4.93
C MET A 197 7.49 3.13 5.88
N PHE A 198 6.31 2.84 5.34
CA PHE A 198 5.12 2.49 6.13
C PHE A 198 5.33 1.27 7.03
N THR A 199 6.10 0.29 6.56
CA THR A 199 6.38 -0.96 7.30
C THR A 199 7.65 -0.92 8.15
N GLY A 200 8.39 0.20 8.18
CA GLY A 200 9.67 0.26 8.88
C GLY A 200 10.78 -0.59 8.24
N ARG A 201 10.72 -0.79 6.91
CA ARG A 201 11.61 -1.58 6.03
C ARG A 201 11.46 -3.10 6.13
N ALA A 202 10.39 -3.59 6.75
CA ALA A 202 10.11 -5.03 6.80
C ALA A 202 9.79 -5.62 5.42
N LEU A 203 9.23 -4.82 4.51
CA LEU A 203 8.78 -5.24 3.19
C LEU A 203 9.45 -4.38 2.10
N ASP A 204 10.73 -4.64 1.85
CA ASP A 204 11.47 -3.95 0.79
C ASP A 204 11.09 -4.43 -0.62
N ALA A 205 11.68 -3.80 -1.65
CA ALA A 205 11.36 -4.13 -3.04
C ALA A 205 11.68 -5.59 -3.39
N ASP A 206 12.78 -6.14 -2.86
CA ASP A 206 13.18 -7.51 -3.12
C ASP A 206 12.21 -8.50 -2.47
N PHE A 207 11.75 -8.20 -1.25
CA PHE A 207 10.71 -8.98 -0.58
C PHE A 207 9.44 -9.03 -1.44
N VAL A 208 8.92 -7.86 -1.88
CA VAL A 208 7.67 -7.77 -2.64
C VAL A 208 7.77 -8.58 -3.94
N LEU A 209 8.87 -8.43 -4.68
CA LEU A 209 9.09 -9.15 -5.95
C LEU A 209 9.14 -10.67 -5.75
N GLN A 210 9.69 -11.16 -4.64
CA GLN A 210 9.76 -12.58 -4.33
C GLN A 210 8.42 -13.17 -3.87
N HIS A 211 7.56 -12.35 -3.26
CA HIS A 211 6.35 -12.83 -2.59
C HIS A 211 5.04 -12.56 -3.35
N ILE A 212 5.02 -11.65 -4.33
CA ILE A 212 3.78 -11.20 -4.99
C ILE A 212 2.91 -12.34 -5.54
N ASN A 213 3.50 -13.42 -6.05
CA ASN A 213 2.78 -14.62 -6.51
C ASN A 213 3.19 -15.90 -5.79
N HIS A 214 3.78 -15.76 -4.61
CA HIS A 214 4.13 -16.90 -3.78
C HIS A 214 2.85 -17.44 -3.10
N PRO A 215 2.69 -18.76 -2.88
CA PRO A 215 1.53 -19.31 -2.18
C PRO A 215 1.30 -18.72 -0.77
N ASN A 216 2.35 -18.22 -0.12
CA ASN A 216 2.24 -17.51 1.16
C ASN A 216 1.61 -16.10 1.04
N ASN A 217 1.40 -15.60 -0.18
CA ASN A 217 0.64 -14.38 -0.48
C ASN A 217 -0.68 -14.70 -1.18
N ALA A 218 -1.20 -15.91 -1.00
CA ALA A 218 -2.46 -16.35 -1.60
C ALA A 218 -3.41 -16.88 -0.52
N LEU A 219 -4.69 -16.58 -0.68
CA LEU A 219 -5.77 -17.08 0.16
C LEU A 219 -6.83 -17.74 -0.72
N ASN A 220 -7.35 -18.87 -0.27
CA ASN A 220 -8.54 -19.47 -0.85
C ASN A 220 -9.74 -19.07 0.01
N LEU A 221 -10.64 -18.27 -0.57
CA LEU A 221 -11.77 -17.65 0.12
C LEU A 221 -13.07 -17.99 -0.60
N GLU A 222 -14.16 -18.10 0.14
CA GLU A 222 -15.50 -18.09 -0.45
C GLU A 222 -15.74 -16.75 -1.16
N THR A 223 -16.54 -16.73 -2.24
CA THR A 223 -16.73 -15.54 -3.08
C THR A 223 -17.17 -14.31 -2.29
N ASN A 224 -18.05 -14.48 -1.30
CA ASN A 224 -18.51 -13.43 -0.39
C ASN A 224 -17.41 -12.89 0.54
N ALA A 225 -16.53 -13.76 1.04
CA ALA A 225 -15.39 -13.37 1.85
C ALA A 225 -14.34 -12.64 0.99
N HIS A 226 -14.09 -13.16 -0.21
CA HIS A 226 -13.21 -12.54 -1.20
C HIS A 226 -13.70 -11.14 -1.57
N ASP A 227 -14.96 -10.98 -1.96
CA ASP A 227 -15.49 -9.69 -2.40
C ASP A 227 -15.48 -8.64 -1.29
N SER A 228 -15.84 -9.00 -0.06
CA SER A 228 -15.77 -8.06 1.08
C SER A 228 -14.33 -7.67 1.46
N MET A 229 -13.36 -8.59 1.29
CA MET A 229 -11.95 -8.30 1.54
C MET A 229 -11.35 -7.41 0.43
N ASP A 230 -11.51 -7.81 -0.83
CA ASP A 230 -10.89 -7.19 -1.99
C ASP A 230 -11.57 -5.88 -2.39
N LYS A 231 -12.91 -5.90 -2.54
CA LYS A 231 -13.67 -4.74 -3.05
C LYS A 231 -13.88 -3.66 -2.01
N HIS A 232 -14.13 -4.05 -0.76
CA HIS A 232 -14.55 -3.10 0.25
C HIS A 232 -13.48 -2.82 1.30
N LEU A 233 -12.37 -3.60 1.29
CA LEU A 233 -11.37 -3.60 2.35
C LEU A 233 -12.03 -3.74 3.74
N ALA A 234 -13.16 -4.45 3.81
CA ALA A 234 -14.05 -4.46 4.97
C ALA A 234 -13.51 -5.28 6.14
N TRP A 235 -12.53 -6.14 5.87
CA TRP A 235 -11.85 -6.94 6.88
C TRP A 235 -10.43 -7.29 6.43
N GLY A 236 -9.62 -7.74 7.39
CA GLY A 236 -8.27 -8.23 7.15
C GLY A 236 -7.87 -9.30 8.17
N ILE A 237 -6.61 -9.72 8.11
CA ILE A 237 -6.07 -10.76 8.98
C ILE A 237 -4.97 -10.15 9.83
N GLU A 238 -5.14 -10.20 11.15
CA GLU A 238 -4.07 -9.88 12.08
C GLU A 238 -3.28 -11.15 12.40
N ALA A 239 -1.99 -11.13 12.15
CA ALA A 239 -1.08 -12.21 12.50
C ALA A 239 -0.24 -11.81 13.71
N THR A 240 -0.34 -12.57 14.79
CA THR A 240 0.44 -12.36 16.02
C THR A 240 1.28 -13.59 16.34
N PHE A 241 2.47 -13.38 16.90
CA PHE A 241 3.36 -14.47 17.29
C PHE A 241 3.12 -14.78 18.77
N SER A 242 2.61 -15.98 19.05
CA SER A 242 2.31 -16.44 20.42
C SER A 242 2.57 -17.94 20.54
N ASP A 243 3.02 -18.40 21.70
CA ASP A 243 3.21 -19.84 21.97
C ASP A 243 4.04 -20.56 20.90
N THR A 244 5.12 -19.91 20.44
CA THR A 244 6.07 -20.39 19.42
C THR A 244 5.54 -20.50 17.99
N GLN A 245 4.31 -20.05 17.72
CA GLN A 245 3.71 -20.10 16.38
C GLN A 245 2.95 -18.81 16.04
N TRP A 246 2.75 -18.58 14.74
CA TRP A 246 1.87 -17.52 14.28
C TRP A 246 0.41 -17.93 14.43
N ARG A 247 -0.40 -17.03 14.98
CA ARG A 247 -1.86 -17.14 15.07
C ARG A 247 -2.48 -16.01 14.28
N TYR A 248 -3.59 -16.32 13.62
CA TYR A 248 -4.21 -15.43 12.65
C TYR A 248 -5.63 -15.13 13.13
N TYR A 249 -6.00 -13.86 13.18
CA TYR A 249 -7.27 -13.40 13.71
C TYR A 249 -8.02 -12.60 12.67
N PHE A 250 -9.31 -12.88 12.53
CA PHE A 250 -10.21 -12.11 11.69
C PHE A 250 -10.42 -10.73 12.31
N ARG A 251 -10.16 -9.68 11.54
CA ARG A 251 -10.33 -8.29 11.97
C ARG A 251 -11.28 -7.56 11.04
N VAL A 252 -12.37 -7.07 11.61
CA VAL A 252 -13.34 -6.16 11.00
C VAL A 252 -12.70 -4.78 10.88
N VAL A 253 -12.90 -4.18 9.71
CA VAL A 253 -12.54 -2.79 9.42
C VAL A 253 -13.80 -1.97 9.15
N ARG A 254 -14.74 -2.52 8.37
CA ARG A 254 -16.01 -1.89 7.99
C ARG A 254 -17.16 -2.87 8.22
N ASP A 255 -17.82 -2.75 9.35
CA ASP A 255 -18.84 -3.72 9.79
C ASP A 255 -20.07 -3.76 8.88
N ASP A 256 -20.43 -2.61 8.30
CA ASP A 256 -21.54 -2.41 7.38
C ASP A 256 -21.37 -3.11 6.02
N LEU A 257 -20.12 -3.41 5.61
CA LEU A 257 -19.79 -4.05 4.34
C LEU A 257 -19.27 -5.48 4.45
N ILE A 258 -19.27 -6.04 5.66
CA ILE A 258 -18.99 -7.46 5.86
C ILE A 258 -20.17 -8.29 5.36
N SER A 259 -19.88 -9.30 4.54
CA SER A 259 -20.92 -10.20 4.06
C SER A 259 -21.55 -10.97 5.23
N PRO A 260 -22.90 -11.01 5.36
CA PRO A 260 -23.58 -11.74 6.43
C PRO A 260 -23.39 -13.26 6.35
N TYR A 261 -22.82 -13.76 5.26
CA TYR A 261 -22.49 -15.18 5.09
C TYR A 261 -21.14 -15.56 5.70
N ILE A 262 -20.30 -14.58 6.07
CA ILE A 262 -19.06 -14.82 6.81
C ILE A 262 -19.44 -15.16 8.26
N LYS A 263 -19.02 -16.33 8.72
CA LYS A 263 -19.34 -16.85 10.06
C LYS A 263 -18.34 -16.45 11.14
N LEU A 264 -17.27 -15.76 10.77
CA LEU A 264 -16.24 -15.27 11.68
C LEU A 264 -16.65 -13.93 12.26
N ALA A 265 -16.50 -13.78 13.58
CA ALA A 265 -16.66 -12.52 14.29
C ALA A 265 -15.30 -11.83 14.50
N GLU A 266 -15.34 -10.56 14.90
CA GLU A 266 -14.16 -9.80 15.30
C GLU A 266 -13.33 -10.58 16.34
N GLY A 267 -12.07 -10.84 16.01
CA GLY A 267 -11.13 -11.56 16.86
C GLY A 267 -11.21 -13.08 16.83
N ASP A 268 -12.06 -13.66 15.99
CA ASP A 268 -12.06 -15.11 15.78
C ASP A 268 -10.75 -15.57 15.15
N GLU A 269 -10.23 -16.70 15.63
CA GLU A 269 -9.00 -17.30 15.09
C GLU A 269 -9.28 -18.00 13.76
N ILE A 270 -8.54 -17.61 12.72
CA ILE A 270 -8.51 -18.26 11.41
C ILE A 270 -7.48 -19.39 11.46
N ILE A 271 -7.95 -20.62 11.29
CA ILE A 271 -7.07 -21.79 11.34
C ILE A 271 -6.81 -22.33 9.95
N PHE A 272 -5.60 -22.06 9.44
CA PHE A 272 -5.13 -22.55 8.14
C PHE A 272 -4.77 -24.04 8.18
N GLY A 273 -4.86 -24.69 7.01
CA GLY A 273 -4.30 -26.04 6.80
C GLY A 273 -5.08 -27.21 7.42
N LYS A 274 -6.33 -27.01 7.88
CA LYS A 274 -7.18 -28.07 8.44
C LYS A 274 -7.75 -29.06 7.40
N GLY A 275 -7.81 -28.67 6.12
CA GLY A 275 -8.30 -29.54 5.05
C GLY A 275 -7.32 -30.65 4.66
N GLU A 276 -7.79 -31.63 3.88
CA GLU A 276 -6.94 -32.65 3.28
C GLU A 276 -5.83 -31.98 2.43
N GLY A 277 -4.57 -32.35 2.65
CA GLY A 277 -3.42 -31.70 2.02
C GLY A 277 -3.11 -30.27 2.52
N GLY A 278 -3.91 -29.72 3.44
CA GLY A 278 -3.75 -28.34 3.92
C GLY A 278 -2.41 -28.05 4.62
N LYS A 279 -1.77 -29.08 5.18
CA LYS A 279 -0.43 -28.96 5.78
C LYS A 279 0.72 -28.89 4.76
N LEU A 280 0.44 -29.14 3.48
CA LEU A 280 1.44 -29.07 2.40
C LEU A 280 1.72 -27.63 1.98
N VAL A 281 0.76 -26.72 2.23
CA VAL A 281 0.89 -25.29 1.94
C VAL A 281 1.18 -24.56 3.25
N LYS A 282 2.23 -23.73 3.24
CA LYS A 282 2.52 -22.89 4.40
C LYS A 282 1.39 -21.86 4.59
N PRO A 283 1.09 -21.46 5.84
CA PRO A 283 0.13 -20.40 6.08
C PRO A 283 0.62 -19.07 5.43
N PRO A 284 -0.29 -18.10 5.24
CA PRO A 284 0.06 -16.83 4.65
C PRO A 284 1.12 -16.10 5.47
N ASP A 285 1.95 -15.30 4.80
CA ASP A 285 3.02 -14.56 5.46
C ASP A 285 2.42 -13.53 6.44
N PRO A 286 2.76 -13.62 7.75
CA PRO A 286 2.24 -12.71 8.77
C PRO A 286 2.44 -11.22 8.44
N THR A 287 3.56 -10.89 7.81
CA THR A 287 3.93 -9.51 7.47
C THR A 287 3.01 -8.95 6.41
N ILE A 288 2.65 -9.79 5.42
CA ILE A 288 1.75 -9.38 4.34
C ILE A 288 0.31 -9.27 4.85
N CYS A 289 -0.14 -10.21 5.69
CA CYS A 289 -1.45 -10.12 6.35
C CYS A 289 -1.60 -8.80 7.13
N ASN A 290 -0.61 -8.49 7.97
CA ASN A 290 -0.61 -7.27 8.77
C ASN A 290 -0.50 -6.00 7.91
N LEU A 291 0.26 -6.03 6.80
CA LEU A 291 0.30 -4.91 5.85
C LEU A 291 -1.07 -4.66 5.22
N HIS A 292 -1.73 -5.70 4.73
CA HIS A 292 -3.07 -5.58 4.16
C HIS A 292 -4.04 -4.98 5.18
N LEU A 293 -4.10 -5.54 6.39
CA LEU A 293 -4.96 -5.03 7.47
C LEU A 293 -4.66 -3.57 7.82
N ALA A 294 -3.38 -3.20 7.92
CA ALA A 294 -2.97 -1.82 8.18
C ALA A 294 -3.48 -0.87 7.09
N ILE A 295 -3.34 -1.23 5.82
CA ILE A 295 -3.79 -0.40 4.69
C ILE A 295 -5.32 -0.33 4.63
N SER A 296 -6.03 -1.42 4.93
CA SER A 296 -7.50 -1.39 5.04
C SER A 296 -7.94 -0.39 6.11
N ARG A 297 -7.30 -0.41 7.30
CA ARG A 297 -7.57 0.55 8.38
C ARG A 297 -7.23 1.98 7.98
N VAL A 298 -6.08 2.20 7.33
CA VAL A 298 -5.70 3.52 6.79
C VAL A 298 -6.77 4.02 5.83
N SER A 299 -7.17 3.20 4.86
CA SER A 299 -8.14 3.56 3.83
C SER A 299 -9.49 3.97 4.42
N TYR A 300 -9.96 3.26 5.45
CA TYR A 300 -11.21 3.56 6.11
C TYR A 300 -11.10 4.81 7.00
N ALA A 301 -10.11 4.87 7.88
CA ALA A 301 -9.92 6.00 8.80
C ALA A 301 -9.64 7.32 8.07
N SER A 302 -9.01 7.29 6.89
CA SER A 302 -8.77 8.47 6.07
C SER A 302 -9.96 8.93 5.22
N GLY A 303 -11.06 8.16 5.21
CA GLY A 303 -12.21 8.39 4.35
C GLY A 303 -11.98 8.03 2.87
N THR A 304 -10.90 7.30 2.56
CA THR A 304 -10.59 6.92 1.17
C THR A 304 -11.46 5.75 0.69
N SER A 305 -11.87 4.87 1.61
CA SER A 305 -12.74 3.74 1.30
C SER A 305 -14.09 4.18 0.72
N GLU A 306 -14.71 5.22 1.26
CA GLU A 306 -15.98 5.79 0.80
C GLU A 306 -15.84 6.40 -0.59
N VAL A 307 -14.67 6.96 -0.90
CA VAL A 307 -14.36 7.45 -2.25
C VAL A 307 -14.23 6.27 -3.20
N PHE A 308 -13.59 5.17 -2.80
CA PHE A 308 -13.48 3.97 -3.64
C PHE A 308 -14.82 3.31 -3.94
N ASP A 309 -15.72 3.26 -2.96
CA ASP A 309 -17.03 2.62 -3.16
C ASP A 309 -17.86 3.32 -4.24
N GLN A 310 -17.72 4.64 -4.39
CA GLN A 310 -18.40 5.41 -5.45
C GLN A 310 -17.99 4.97 -6.87
N PHE A 311 -16.80 4.36 -7.05
CA PHE A 311 -16.31 3.92 -8.35
C PHE A 311 -16.61 2.45 -8.65
N LEU A 312 -16.99 1.65 -7.65
CA LEU A 312 -17.22 0.22 -7.84
C LEU A 312 -18.54 -0.09 -8.54
N ASP A 313 -19.50 0.84 -8.47
CA ASP A 313 -20.81 0.69 -9.08
C ASP A 313 -20.80 0.98 -10.61
N ASP A 314 -19.75 1.63 -11.12
CA ASP A 314 -19.66 2.07 -12.53
C ASP A 314 -18.92 1.06 -13.45
N ASP A 315 -18.29 0.02 -12.90
CA ASP A 315 -17.30 -0.82 -13.60
C ASP A 315 -17.89 -2.01 -14.39
N ASP A 316 -19.22 -2.23 -14.35
CA ASP A 316 -19.87 -3.37 -15.01
C ASP A 316 -20.04 -3.20 -16.55
N GLU A 317 -19.68 -2.05 -17.14
CA GLU A 317 -19.98 -1.76 -18.56
C GLU A 317 -18.81 -1.63 -19.55
N SER A 318 -17.52 -1.74 -19.17
CA SER A 318 -16.39 -1.53 -20.12
C SER A 318 -15.56 -2.80 -20.48
N PRO A 319 -15.71 -3.39 -21.69
CA PRO A 319 -15.16 -4.71 -22.03
C PRO A 319 -13.69 -4.76 -22.51
N SER A 320 -12.91 -3.68 -22.42
CA SER A 320 -11.66 -3.57 -23.21
C SER A 320 -10.45 -2.98 -22.47
N GLN A 321 -10.08 -3.52 -21.31
CA GLN A 321 -8.81 -3.14 -20.67
C GLN A 321 -7.77 -4.27 -20.63
N VAL A 322 -6.51 -3.93 -20.88
CA VAL A 322 -5.34 -4.84 -20.85
C VAL A 322 -4.92 -5.03 -19.38
N PRO A 323 -4.46 -6.22 -18.94
CA PRO A 323 -4.04 -6.42 -17.55
C PRO A 323 -2.93 -5.44 -17.17
N VAL A 324 -3.05 -4.82 -16.00
CA VAL A 324 -2.06 -3.89 -15.44
C VAL A 324 -1.70 -4.40 -14.05
N TYR A 325 -0.41 -4.58 -13.77
CA TYR A 325 0.08 -5.19 -12.52
C TYR A 325 1.09 -4.27 -11.83
N PHE A 326 1.06 -4.28 -10.49
CA PHE A 326 2.07 -3.64 -9.64
C PHE A 326 3.45 -4.27 -9.83
N GLY A 327 4.49 -3.43 -9.93
CA GLY A 327 5.88 -3.89 -10.05
C GLY A 327 6.22 -4.54 -11.40
N SER A 328 5.32 -4.47 -12.39
CA SER A 328 5.60 -4.97 -13.73
C SER A 328 6.72 -4.16 -14.40
N PRO A 329 7.78 -4.78 -14.92
CA PRO A 329 8.82 -4.07 -15.68
C PRO A 329 8.29 -3.51 -17.01
N PHE A 330 7.04 -3.86 -17.39
CA PHE A 330 6.42 -3.49 -18.65
C PHE A 330 5.52 -2.24 -18.56
N VAL A 331 5.19 -1.76 -17.35
CA VAL A 331 4.33 -0.59 -17.13
C VAL A 331 4.91 0.23 -15.99
N SER A 332 5.36 1.46 -16.25
CA SER A 332 5.82 2.35 -15.18
C SER A 332 4.68 2.65 -14.21
N ASP A 333 4.99 2.92 -12.93
CA ASP A 333 3.99 3.37 -11.93
C ASP A 333 3.13 4.51 -12.52
N GLU A 334 3.73 5.45 -13.26
CA GLU A 334 3.03 6.54 -13.95
C GLU A 334 2.06 6.04 -15.05
N THR A 335 2.40 4.99 -15.80
CA THR A 335 1.56 4.41 -16.85
C THR A 335 0.43 3.56 -16.27
N LEU A 336 0.70 2.81 -15.20
CA LEU A 336 -0.33 2.10 -14.43
C LEU A 336 -1.33 3.11 -13.86
N MET A 337 -0.81 4.20 -13.30
CA MET A 337 -1.66 5.24 -12.75
C MET A 337 -2.50 5.92 -13.84
N ARG A 338 -1.93 6.35 -14.97
CA ARG A 338 -2.73 6.94 -16.06
C ARG A 338 -3.82 6.02 -16.61
N LYS A 339 -3.66 4.69 -16.59
CA LYS A 339 -4.68 3.75 -17.10
C LYS A 339 -5.93 3.67 -16.23
N LEU A 340 -5.80 3.83 -14.92
CA LEU A 340 -6.96 3.91 -14.01
C LEU A 340 -7.86 5.13 -14.30
N GLU A 341 -7.44 6.08 -15.14
CA GLU A 341 -8.24 7.25 -15.55
C GLU A 341 -9.13 6.97 -16.75
N VAL A 342 -8.76 6.03 -17.62
CA VAL A 342 -9.54 5.69 -18.82
C VAL A 342 -10.84 4.95 -18.44
N VAL A 343 -10.91 4.44 -17.21
CA VAL A 343 -12.11 3.84 -16.63
C VAL A 343 -13.11 4.91 -16.12
N ALA A 344 -12.64 6.12 -15.80
CA ALA A 344 -13.40 7.12 -15.06
C ALA A 344 -14.15 8.15 -15.94
N TYR A 345 -14.50 7.81 -17.18
CA TYR A 345 -15.21 8.70 -18.12
C TYR A 345 -16.38 8.03 -18.82
#